data_AF-A0A519GI40-F1
#
_entry.id   AF-A0A519GI40-F1
#
_cell.length_a   1.000
_cell.length_b   1.000
_cell.length_c   1.000
_cell.angle_alpha   90.00
_cell.angle_beta   90.00
_cell.angle_gamma   90.00
#
_symmetry.space_group_name_H-M   'P 1'
#
loop_
_entity.id
_entity.type
_entity.pdbx_description
1 polymer ?
#
loop_
_entity_poly.entity_id
_entity_poly.type
_entity_poly.pdbx_seq_one_letter_code
_entity_poly.pdbx_strand_id
1 'polypeptide(L)'
;QIKSAFEEFGKIALNPDYVNAGFGDIKSIVTTPFGDPADALVSGECALHHQASFYDGFISDAGGEVAEDGDIWAFLMPPFEAGGSAEGAVVTGGGEIVGAFDDSESTQKVQEYLSSPEWANSRVSLGGVISANKGLDPANASSNILSAAIEILQADTTTFRFDASDLMPSAVGAGTFWKGMIDWVNGTGTDAVLEQIEAGWPSS
;
A
#
# COMPACT_ATOMS: atom_id res chain seq x y z
N GLN A 1 7.48 -8.58 19.49
CA GLN A 1 6.41 -8.55 18.47
C GLN A 1 6.89 -7.95 17.15
N ILE A 2 7.59 -6.80 17.14
CA ILE A 2 8.12 -6.23 15.88
C ILE A 2 9.31 -7.01 15.31
N LYS A 3 10.26 -7.42 16.15
CA LYS A 3 11.43 -8.23 15.70
C LYS A 3 11.04 -9.49 14.93
N SER A 4 10.04 -10.23 15.41
CA SER A 4 9.55 -11.42 14.72
C SER A 4 8.96 -11.10 13.34
N ALA A 5 8.33 -9.93 13.15
CA ALA A 5 7.84 -9.52 11.84
C ALA A 5 9.01 -9.23 10.86
N PHE A 6 10.09 -8.60 11.33
CA PHE A 6 11.32 -8.43 10.55
C PHE A 6 11.93 -9.78 10.17
N GLU A 7 12.00 -10.72 11.12
CA GLU A 7 12.57 -12.05 10.89
C GLU A 7 11.75 -12.85 9.87
N GLU A 8 10.42 -12.82 9.95
CA GLU A 8 9.54 -13.48 9.00
C GLU A 8 9.60 -12.84 7.61
N PHE A 9 9.49 -11.51 7.52
CA PHE A 9 9.62 -10.80 6.25
C PHE A 9 11.01 -10.99 5.64
N GLY A 10 12.06 -11.05 6.47
CA GLY A 10 13.44 -11.27 6.05
C GLY A 10 13.68 -12.62 5.38
N LYS A 11 12.88 -13.65 5.66
CA LYS A 11 12.92 -14.93 4.93
C LYS A 11 12.58 -14.78 3.45
N ILE A 12 11.87 -13.71 3.09
CA ILE A 12 11.53 -13.33 1.72
C ILE A 12 12.47 -12.23 1.25
N ALA A 13 12.40 -11.05 1.88
CA ALA A 13 13.07 -9.84 1.44
C ALA A 13 14.61 -9.94 1.39
N LEU A 14 15.21 -10.81 2.21
CA LEU A 14 16.65 -11.01 2.28
C LEU A 14 17.09 -12.37 1.69
N ASN A 15 16.20 -13.08 0.99
CA ASN A 15 16.52 -14.31 0.28
C ASN A 15 16.65 -14.01 -1.22
N PRO A 16 17.86 -14.11 -1.82
CA PRO A 16 18.07 -13.74 -3.23
C PRO A 16 17.25 -14.60 -4.21
N ASP A 17 16.77 -15.78 -3.80
CA ASP A 17 15.94 -16.65 -4.64
C ASP A 17 14.48 -16.15 -4.76
N TYR A 18 14.05 -15.24 -3.89
CA TYR A 18 12.64 -14.81 -3.77
C TYR A 18 12.39 -13.36 -4.17
N VAL A 19 13.42 -12.59 -4.54
CA VAL A 19 13.31 -11.14 -4.76
C VAL A 19 13.93 -10.67 -6.07
N ASN A 20 13.73 -9.37 -6.35
CA ASN A 20 14.35 -8.58 -7.41
C ASN A 20 14.00 -8.93 -8.84
N ALA A 21 13.33 -10.03 -9.18
CA ALA A 21 12.85 -10.30 -10.53
C ALA A 21 13.86 -9.97 -11.66
N GLY A 22 15.16 -10.25 -11.44
CA GLY A 22 16.25 -9.96 -12.38
C GLY A 22 16.90 -8.57 -12.30
N PHE A 23 16.39 -7.62 -11.48
CA PHE A 23 16.94 -6.27 -11.31
C PHE A 23 18.30 -6.20 -10.58
N GLY A 24 18.72 -7.26 -9.88
CA GLY A 24 20.01 -7.33 -9.21
C GLY A 24 20.02 -8.20 -7.96
N ASP A 25 20.99 -7.94 -7.08
CA ASP A 25 21.04 -8.55 -5.75
C ASP A 25 20.04 -7.88 -4.79
N ILE A 26 19.92 -8.38 -3.56
CA ILE A 26 18.98 -7.90 -2.53
C ILE A 26 19.03 -6.37 -2.36
N LYS A 27 20.19 -5.73 -2.57
CA LYS A 27 20.33 -4.28 -2.40
C LYS A 27 19.62 -3.49 -3.49
N SER A 28 19.33 -4.09 -4.64
CA SER A 28 18.55 -3.44 -5.69
C SER A 28 17.14 -3.08 -5.21
N ILE A 29 16.57 -3.78 -4.22
CA ILE A 29 15.27 -3.43 -3.60
C ILE A 29 15.21 -1.95 -3.20
N VAL A 30 16.29 -1.39 -2.64
CA VAL A 30 16.28 0.01 -2.16
C VAL A 30 16.48 1.05 -3.27
N THR A 31 16.82 0.62 -4.48
CA THR A 31 17.10 1.52 -5.62
C THR A 31 16.16 1.33 -6.81
N THR A 32 15.50 0.18 -6.92
CA THR A 32 14.56 -0.11 -8.01
C THR A 32 13.31 0.76 -7.85
N PRO A 33 12.95 1.60 -8.83
CA PRO A 33 11.69 2.31 -8.84
C PRO A 33 10.52 1.34 -8.71
N PHE A 34 9.53 1.67 -7.87
CA PHE A 34 8.44 0.73 -7.55
C PHE A 34 7.60 0.31 -8.76
N GLY A 35 7.58 1.11 -9.84
CA GLY A 35 6.86 0.83 -11.09
C GLY A 35 7.55 -0.19 -12.00
N ASP A 36 8.88 -0.28 -11.96
CA ASP A 36 9.67 -1.11 -12.87
C ASP A 36 9.33 -2.62 -12.81
N PRO A 37 8.96 -3.21 -11.65
CA PRO A 37 8.54 -4.62 -11.59
C PRO A 37 7.31 -4.99 -12.43
N ALA A 38 6.56 -4.02 -12.97
CA ALA A 38 5.42 -4.29 -13.83
C ALA A 38 5.80 -5.08 -15.09
N ASP A 39 6.90 -4.72 -15.75
CA ASP A 39 7.39 -5.44 -16.94
C ASP A 39 7.71 -6.90 -16.62
N ALA A 40 8.33 -7.14 -15.46
CA ALA A 40 8.69 -8.48 -15.01
C ALA A 40 7.47 -9.31 -14.59
N LEU A 41 6.41 -8.68 -14.07
CA LEU A 41 5.14 -9.35 -13.80
C LEU A 41 4.48 -9.78 -15.12
N VAL A 42 4.36 -8.85 -16.08
CA VAL A 42 3.72 -9.11 -17.38
C VAL A 42 4.49 -10.16 -18.18
N SER A 43 5.82 -10.19 -18.10
CA SER A 43 6.64 -11.21 -18.77
C SER A 43 6.59 -12.59 -18.10
N GLY A 44 6.07 -12.68 -16.87
CA GLY A 44 6.06 -13.89 -16.04
C GLY A 44 7.39 -14.19 -15.34
N GLU A 45 8.37 -13.30 -15.41
CA GLU A 45 9.64 -13.41 -14.68
C GLU A 45 9.48 -13.14 -13.17
N CYS A 46 8.43 -12.40 -12.80
CA CYS A 46 7.98 -12.17 -11.43
C CYS A 46 6.62 -12.86 -11.22
N ALA A 47 6.53 -13.80 -10.30
CA ALA A 47 5.29 -14.53 -10.04
C ALA A 47 4.31 -13.78 -9.12
N LEU A 48 4.82 -12.91 -8.24
CA LEU A 48 4.01 -12.23 -7.23
C LEU A 48 4.65 -10.90 -6.82
N HIS A 49 3.82 -9.87 -6.69
CA HIS A 49 4.21 -8.56 -6.18
C HIS A 49 3.17 -8.05 -5.18
N HIS A 50 3.61 -7.31 -4.16
CA HIS A 50 2.73 -6.75 -3.14
C HIS A 50 2.74 -5.21 -3.24
N GLN A 51 1.63 -4.63 -3.71
CA GLN A 51 1.53 -3.20 -3.99
C GLN A 51 0.09 -2.69 -3.85
N ALA A 52 -0.05 -1.36 -3.74
CA ALA A 52 -1.33 -0.67 -3.74
C ALA A 52 -2.13 -0.90 -5.03
N SER A 53 -3.45 -0.73 -4.96
CA SER A 53 -4.37 -1.09 -6.05
C SER A 53 -4.18 -0.29 -7.34
N PHE A 54 -3.62 0.93 -7.28
CA PHE A 54 -3.30 1.74 -8.46
C PHE A 54 -2.16 1.15 -9.32
N TYR A 55 -1.54 0.05 -8.88
CA TYR A 55 -0.53 -0.65 -9.67
C TYR A 55 -1.11 -1.29 -10.93
N ASP A 56 -2.43 -1.41 -11.01
CA ASP A 56 -3.16 -1.79 -12.23
C ASP A 56 -2.76 -0.93 -13.44
N GLY A 57 -2.53 0.37 -13.23
CA GLY A 57 -2.04 1.30 -14.26
C GLY A 57 -0.64 0.94 -14.75
N PHE A 58 0.28 0.58 -13.85
CA PHE A 58 1.64 0.16 -14.22
C PHE A 58 1.64 -1.14 -15.01
N ILE A 59 0.80 -2.11 -14.62
CA ILE A 59 0.62 -3.36 -15.37
C ILE A 59 0.07 -3.08 -16.78
N SER A 60 -0.93 -2.20 -16.87
CA SER A 60 -1.53 -1.80 -18.16
C SER A 60 -0.53 -1.07 -19.06
N ASP A 61 0.29 -0.17 -18.49
CA ASP A 61 1.34 0.56 -19.21
C ASP A 61 2.46 -0.38 -19.71
N ALA A 62 2.75 -1.46 -18.95
CA ALA A 62 3.64 -2.55 -19.37
C ALA A 62 3.00 -3.49 -20.41
N GLY A 63 1.72 -3.29 -20.75
CA GLY A 63 0.99 -4.05 -21.77
C GLY A 63 0.33 -5.33 -21.28
N GLY A 64 0.20 -5.52 -19.96
CA GLY A 64 -0.51 -6.67 -19.38
C GLY A 64 -2.01 -6.45 -19.24
N GLU A 65 -2.78 -7.53 -19.34
CA GLU A 65 -4.22 -7.54 -19.11
C GLU A 65 -4.54 -7.88 -17.64
N VAL A 66 -5.24 -6.97 -16.96
CA VAL A 66 -5.69 -7.14 -15.58
C VAL A 66 -7.13 -7.70 -15.55
N ALA A 67 -7.26 -9.01 -15.35
CA ALA A 67 -8.54 -9.71 -15.22
C ALA A 67 -8.36 -11.06 -14.51
N GLU A 68 -9.45 -11.64 -13.96
CA GLU A 68 -9.41 -12.97 -13.34
C GLU A 68 -8.94 -14.06 -14.31
N ASP A 69 -9.19 -13.89 -15.61
CA ASP A 69 -8.77 -14.73 -16.72
C ASP A 69 -7.70 -14.06 -17.62
N GLY A 70 -7.14 -12.93 -17.18
CA GLY A 70 -6.09 -12.18 -17.87
C GLY A 70 -4.67 -12.62 -17.50
N ASP A 71 -3.69 -11.76 -17.79
CA ASP A 71 -2.27 -12.01 -17.46
C ASP A 71 -2.03 -11.92 -15.95
N ILE A 72 -2.64 -10.93 -15.30
CA ILE A 72 -2.45 -10.63 -13.88
C ILE A 72 -3.78 -10.44 -13.18
N TRP A 73 -3.92 -11.08 -12.02
CA TRP A 73 -5.00 -10.82 -11.07
C TRP A 73 -4.46 -10.48 -9.69
N ALA A 74 -5.28 -9.82 -8.87
CA ALA A 74 -4.92 -9.44 -7.50
C ALA A 74 -5.82 -10.10 -6.47
N PHE A 75 -5.25 -10.33 -5.30
CA PHE A 75 -5.96 -10.82 -4.13
C PHE A 75 -5.41 -10.12 -2.89
N LEU A 76 -6.22 -10.05 -1.84
CA LEU A 76 -5.77 -9.49 -0.56
C LEU A 76 -4.66 -10.36 0.01
N MET A 77 -3.58 -9.71 0.48
CA MET A 77 -2.50 -10.43 1.18
C MET A 77 -3.08 -11.27 2.31
N PRO A 78 -2.83 -12.60 2.34
CA PRO A 78 -3.37 -13.45 3.38
C PRO A 78 -2.88 -13.02 4.77
N PRO A 79 -3.71 -13.20 5.81
CA PRO A 79 -3.25 -12.99 7.18
C PRO A 79 -2.13 -13.98 7.52
N PHE A 80 -1.26 -13.58 8.44
CA PHE A 80 -0.14 -14.41 8.90
C PHE A 80 -0.61 -15.73 9.54
N GLU A 81 -1.69 -15.67 10.34
CA GLU A 81 -2.35 -16.86 10.90
C GLU A 81 -3.45 -17.33 9.94
N ALA A 82 -3.48 -18.63 9.65
CA ALA A 82 -4.52 -19.22 8.81
C ALA A 82 -5.91 -18.98 9.42
N GLY A 83 -6.81 -18.37 8.64
CA GLY A 83 -8.15 -17.99 9.08
C GLY A 83 -8.25 -16.58 9.68
N GLY A 84 -7.12 -15.92 9.98
CA GLY A 84 -7.09 -14.56 10.52
C GLY A 84 -7.74 -14.43 11.91
N SER A 85 -7.34 -13.41 12.66
CA SER A 85 -8.00 -13.07 13.94
C SER A 85 -9.02 -11.94 13.83
N ALA A 86 -9.11 -11.30 12.66
CA ALA A 86 -10.08 -10.27 12.37
C ALA A 86 -11.36 -10.89 11.80
N GLU A 87 -12.52 -10.34 12.18
CA GLU A 87 -13.85 -10.77 11.67
C GLU A 87 -14.09 -10.37 10.19
N GLY A 88 -13.05 -9.93 9.47
CA GLY A 88 -13.10 -9.52 8.07
C GLY A 88 -11.72 -9.14 7.51
N ALA A 89 -11.72 -8.46 6.36
CA ALA A 89 -10.49 -8.01 5.72
C ALA A 89 -9.74 -6.98 6.59
N VAL A 90 -8.41 -7.11 6.67
CA VAL A 90 -7.54 -6.06 7.20
C VAL A 90 -6.79 -5.47 6.03
N VAL A 91 -7.02 -4.19 5.76
CA VAL A 91 -6.38 -3.48 4.65
C VAL A 91 -5.53 -2.33 5.18
N THR A 92 -4.34 -2.20 4.60
CA THR A 92 -3.45 -1.07 4.86
C THR A 92 -3.48 -0.13 3.66
N GLY A 93 -3.49 1.17 3.90
CA GLY A 93 -3.38 2.16 2.83
C GLY A 93 -2.84 3.48 3.32
N GLY A 94 -2.39 4.30 2.37
CA GLY A 94 -2.28 5.74 2.54
C GLY A 94 -3.57 6.44 2.10
N GLY A 95 -3.61 7.76 2.19
CA GLY A 95 -4.70 8.53 1.59
C GLY A 95 -4.61 10.02 1.89
N GLU A 96 -5.23 10.81 1.03
CA GLU A 96 -5.35 12.25 1.20
C GLU A 96 -6.59 12.59 2.05
N ILE A 97 -6.41 13.55 2.96
CA ILE A 97 -7.49 14.09 3.78
C ILE A 97 -7.59 15.58 3.49
N VAL A 98 -8.83 16.06 3.31
CA VAL A 98 -9.09 17.48 3.08
C VAL A 98 -9.11 18.22 4.42
N GLY A 99 -8.10 19.06 4.65
CA GLY A 99 -8.04 19.98 5.79
C GLY A 99 -8.58 21.37 5.45
N ALA A 100 -9.23 22.02 6.42
CA ALA A 100 -9.62 23.42 6.35
C ALA A 100 -8.68 24.29 7.19
N PHE A 101 -8.40 25.50 6.71
CA PHE A 101 -7.56 26.50 7.41
C PHE A 101 -8.37 27.68 7.98
N ASP A 102 -9.67 27.72 7.70
CA ASP A 102 -10.65 28.64 8.28
C ASP A 102 -12.00 27.94 8.46
N ASP A 103 -12.89 28.57 9.21
CA ASP A 103 -14.22 28.07 9.57
C ASP A 103 -15.35 28.78 8.81
N SER A 104 -15.04 29.48 7.71
CA SER A 104 -16.05 30.20 6.94
C SER A 104 -17.09 29.26 6.32
N GLU A 105 -18.31 29.75 6.13
CA GLU A 105 -19.41 28.98 5.52
C GLU A 105 -19.02 28.44 4.13
N SER A 106 -18.29 29.22 3.34
CA SER A 106 -17.80 28.80 2.02
C SER A 106 -16.83 27.62 2.10
N THR A 107 -15.89 27.63 3.04
CA THR A 107 -14.93 26.54 3.25
C THR A 107 -15.65 25.26 3.66
N GLN A 108 -16.60 25.36 4.59
CA GLN A 108 -17.40 24.22 5.03
C GLN A 108 -18.24 23.62 3.89
N LYS A 109 -18.81 24.46 3.01
CA LYS A 109 -19.57 24.00 1.83
C LYS A 109 -18.71 23.22 0.84
N VAL A 110 -17.46 23.63 0.63
CA VAL A 110 -16.52 22.88 -0.21
C VAL A 110 -16.15 21.55 0.44
N GLN A 111 -15.85 21.52 1.74
CA GLN A 111 -15.57 20.26 2.44
C GLN A 111 -16.76 19.30 2.43
N GLU A 112 -17.99 19.81 2.59
CA GLU A 112 -19.23 19.03 2.47
C GLU A 112 -19.34 18.38 1.08
N TYR A 113 -19.10 19.15 0.01
CA TYR A 113 -19.08 18.62 -1.35
C TYR A 113 -17.97 17.57 -1.56
N LEU A 114 -16.75 17.83 -1.11
CA LEU A 114 -15.63 16.88 -1.24
C LEU A 114 -15.84 15.59 -0.42
N SER A 115 -16.73 15.63 0.58
CA SER A 115 -17.11 14.45 1.38
C SER A 115 -18.35 13.73 0.82
N SER A 116 -18.95 14.25 -0.26
CA SER A 116 -20.23 13.76 -0.77
C SER A 116 -20.04 12.56 -1.72
N PRO A 117 -21.08 11.71 -1.88
CA PRO A 117 -21.04 10.64 -2.86
C PRO A 117 -20.93 11.17 -4.30
N GLU A 118 -21.51 12.32 -4.61
CA GLU A 118 -21.43 12.94 -5.95
C GLU A 118 -19.98 13.24 -6.33
N TRP A 119 -19.21 13.83 -5.42
CA TRP A 119 -17.79 14.08 -5.67
C TRP A 119 -17.00 12.77 -5.77
N ALA A 120 -17.24 11.82 -4.85
CA ALA A 120 -16.52 10.55 -4.85
C ALA A 120 -16.71 9.78 -6.17
N ASN A 121 -17.97 9.65 -6.63
CA ASN A 121 -18.28 9.03 -7.92
C ASN A 121 -17.63 9.79 -9.07
N SER A 122 -17.78 11.12 -9.13
CA SER A 122 -17.19 11.94 -10.20
C SER A 122 -15.66 11.82 -10.23
N ARG A 123 -14.98 11.74 -9.08
CA ARG A 123 -13.52 11.66 -9.02
C ARG A 123 -13.01 10.29 -9.43
N VAL A 124 -13.65 9.22 -8.95
CA VAL A 124 -13.26 7.84 -9.28
C VAL A 124 -13.47 7.53 -10.77
N SER A 125 -14.52 8.07 -11.40
CA SER A 125 -14.73 7.94 -12.85
C SER A 125 -13.63 8.57 -13.72
N LEU A 126 -12.79 9.45 -13.17
CA LEU A 126 -11.61 9.98 -13.88
C LEU A 126 -10.44 8.99 -13.90
N GLY A 127 -10.50 7.91 -13.12
CA GLY A 127 -9.47 6.88 -13.01
C GLY A 127 -8.36 7.20 -12.00
N GLY A 128 -7.57 6.15 -11.71
CA GLY A 128 -6.32 6.21 -10.94
C GLY A 128 -6.46 6.38 -9.42
N VAL A 129 -7.68 6.42 -8.88
CA VAL A 129 -7.92 6.52 -7.42
C VAL A 129 -9.13 5.70 -6.99
N ILE A 130 -9.20 5.42 -5.70
CA ILE A 130 -10.36 4.84 -5.01
C ILE A 130 -10.82 5.79 -3.88
N SER A 131 -12.00 5.55 -3.30
CA SER A 131 -12.49 6.32 -2.14
C SER A 131 -13.18 5.42 -1.13
N ALA A 132 -13.07 5.76 0.15
CA ALA A 132 -13.79 5.11 1.25
C ALA A 132 -15.26 5.57 1.39
N ASN A 133 -15.70 6.53 0.56
CA ASN A 133 -17.07 7.02 0.62
C ASN A 133 -18.07 5.88 0.37
N LYS A 134 -19.00 5.63 1.31
CA LYS A 134 -19.97 4.52 1.22
C LYS A 134 -21.05 4.69 0.14
N GLY A 135 -21.17 5.88 -0.45
CA GLY A 135 -22.07 6.15 -1.58
C GLY A 135 -21.35 6.17 -2.93
N LEU A 136 -20.06 5.88 -2.99
CA LEU A 136 -19.36 5.58 -4.25
C LEU A 136 -19.89 4.26 -4.81
N ASP A 137 -20.24 4.24 -6.10
CA ASP A 137 -20.51 3.03 -6.86
C ASP A 137 -19.17 2.43 -7.35
N PRO A 138 -18.78 1.21 -6.92
CA PRO A 138 -17.55 0.56 -7.37
C PRO A 138 -17.45 0.39 -8.89
N ALA A 139 -18.58 0.36 -9.60
CA ALA A 139 -18.61 0.25 -11.06
C ALA A 139 -18.07 1.51 -11.78
N ASN A 140 -17.89 2.61 -11.06
CA ASN A 140 -17.26 3.83 -11.61
C ASN A 140 -15.73 3.74 -11.69
N ALA A 141 -15.11 2.71 -11.12
CA ALA A 141 -13.66 2.56 -11.19
C ALA A 141 -13.20 2.15 -12.60
N SER A 142 -11.96 2.50 -12.94
CA SER A 142 -11.40 2.27 -14.28
C SER A 142 -10.90 0.84 -14.51
N SER A 143 -10.88 -0.02 -13.49
CA SER A 143 -10.43 -1.40 -13.59
C SER A 143 -11.10 -2.30 -12.55
N ASN A 144 -11.09 -3.60 -12.82
CA ASN A 144 -11.66 -4.61 -11.93
C ASN A 144 -10.92 -4.69 -10.59
N ILE A 145 -9.59 -4.46 -10.55
CA ILE A 145 -8.83 -4.39 -9.30
C ILE A 145 -9.30 -3.21 -8.45
N LEU A 146 -9.51 -2.04 -9.05
CA LEU A 146 -9.97 -0.86 -8.32
C LEU A 146 -11.40 -1.04 -7.81
N SER A 147 -12.30 -1.63 -8.62
CA SER A 147 -13.66 -1.98 -8.17
C SER A 147 -13.62 -2.93 -6.97
N ALA A 148 -12.84 -4.02 -7.04
CA ALA A 148 -12.69 -4.96 -5.94
C ALA A 148 -12.09 -4.30 -4.68
N ALA A 149 -11.11 -3.41 -4.85
CA ALA A 149 -10.53 -2.66 -3.73
C ALA A 149 -11.55 -1.72 -3.06
N ILE A 150 -12.42 -1.07 -3.84
CA ILE A 150 -13.52 -0.25 -3.29
C ILE A 150 -14.51 -1.11 -2.52
N GLU A 151 -14.93 -2.25 -3.07
CA GLU A 151 -15.86 -3.16 -2.38
C GLU A 151 -15.29 -3.65 -1.05
N ILE A 152 -14.01 -4.04 -1.03
CA ILE A 152 -13.32 -4.40 0.22
C ILE A 152 -13.35 -3.21 1.19
N LEU A 153 -12.97 -2.01 0.76
CA LEU A 153 -12.92 -0.83 1.62
C LEU A 153 -14.30 -0.42 2.16
N GLN A 154 -15.36 -0.62 1.37
CA GLN A 154 -16.74 -0.35 1.73
C GLN A 154 -17.41 -1.46 2.53
N ALA A 155 -16.82 -2.64 2.68
CA ALA A 155 -17.40 -3.68 3.51
C ALA A 155 -17.38 -3.29 5.00
N ASP A 156 -18.48 -3.52 5.72
CA ASP A 156 -18.59 -3.15 7.15
C ASP A 156 -17.71 -4.00 8.06
N THR A 157 -17.28 -5.17 7.58
CA THR A 157 -16.34 -6.06 8.25
C THR A 157 -14.88 -5.67 8.02
N THR A 158 -14.62 -4.70 7.15
CA THR A 158 -13.25 -4.30 6.82
C THR A 158 -12.66 -3.39 7.87
N THR A 159 -11.47 -3.75 8.32
CA THR A 159 -10.65 -2.95 9.21
C THR A 159 -9.57 -2.25 8.39
N PHE A 160 -9.72 -0.93 8.21
CA PHE A 160 -8.67 -0.10 7.60
C PHE A 160 -7.60 0.28 8.63
N ARG A 161 -6.34 0.32 8.20
CA ARG A 161 -5.20 0.85 8.93
C ARG A 161 -4.40 1.76 8.01
N PHE A 162 -3.95 2.90 8.54
CA PHE A 162 -2.90 3.66 7.88
C PHE A 162 -1.59 2.90 7.95
N ASP A 163 -0.71 3.13 6.97
CA ASP A 163 0.66 2.62 7.07
C ASP A 163 1.29 3.06 8.39
N ALA A 164 2.03 2.15 9.03
CA ALA A 164 2.56 2.41 10.36
C ALA A 164 3.51 3.62 10.35
N SER A 165 4.27 3.83 9.28
CA SER A 165 5.20 4.95 9.16
C SER A 165 4.47 6.29 9.03
N ASP A 166 3.27 6.33 8.46
CA ASP A 166 2.42 7.53 8.39
C ASP A 166 1.87 7.94 9.76
N LEU A 167 1.70 6.98 10.67
CA LEU A 167 1.24 7.21 12.04
C LEU A 167 2.37 7.57 13.00
N MET A 168 3.62 7.34 12.61
CA MET A 168 4.80 7.69 13.42
C MET A 168 5.09 9.20 13.37
N PRO A 169 5.73 9.78 14.39
CA PRO A 169 6.30 11.12 14.27
C PRO A 169 7.19 11.20 13.03
N SER A 170 7.19 12.34 12.32
CA SER A 170 7.96 12.50 11.07
C SER A 170 9.46 12.16 11.22
N ALA A 171 10.06 12.48 12.38
CA ALA A 171 11.45 12.14 12.70
C ALA A 171 11.71 10.63 12.80
N VAL A 172 10.66 9.83 13.02
CA VAL A 172 10.70 8.37 13.06
C VAL A 172 10.28 7.80 11.71
N GLY A 173 9.04 8.00 11.27
CA GLY A 173 8.47 7.34 10.08
C GLY A 173 9.26 7.63 8.81
N ALA A 174 9.41 8.91 8.47
CA ALA A 174 10.24 9.36 7.35
C ALA A 174 11.74 9.49 7.70
N GLY A 175 12.11 9.26 8.97
CA GLY A 175 13.46 9.41 9.48
C GLY A 175 14.10 8.07 9.84
N THR A 176 14.16 7.77 11.14
CA THR A 176 14.88 6.59 11.64
C THR A 176 14.32 5.26 11.12
N PHE A 177 13.00 5.14 10.96
CA PHE A 177 12.35 3.97 10.36
C PHE A 177 12.77 3.79 8.90
N TRP A 178 12.55 4.79 8.04
CA TRP A 178 12.94 4.73 6.64
C TRP A 178 14.42 4.36 6.44
N LYS A 179 15.31 5.06 7.15
CA LYS A 179 16.74 4.76 7.11
C LYS A 179 17.06 3.36 7.63
N GLY A 180 16.42 2.95 8.73
CA GLY A 180 16.59 1.62 9.31
C GLY A 180 16.20 0.51 8.34
N MET A 181 15.10 0.66 7.61
CA MET A 181 14.70 -0.32 6.59
C MET A 181 15.71 -0.42 5.43
N ILE A 182 16.25 0.72 4.97
CA ILE A 182 17.31 0.75 3.95
C ILE A 182 18.57 0.06 4.47
N ASP A 183 19.00 0.38 5.70
CA ASP A 183 20.19 -0.20 6.32
C ASP A 183 20.03 -1.71 6.53
N TRP A 184 18.82 -2.15 6.89
CA TRP A 184 18.45 -3.57 7.07
C TRP A 184 18.60 -4.37 5.79
N VAL A 185 17.99 -3.90 4.69
CA VAL A 185 18.11 -4.54 3.37
C VAL A 185 19.56 -4.54 2.87
N ASN A 186 20.34 -3.52 3.23
CA ASN A 186 21.77 -3.46 2.92
C ASN A 186 22.67 -4.36 3.80
N GLY A 187 22.08 -5.08 4.77
CA GLY A 187 22.75 -6.10 5.57
C GLY A 187 23.02 -5.74 7.02
N THR A 188 22.46 -4.63 7.52
CA THR A 188 22.55 -4.29 8.95
C THR A 188 21.68 -5.26 9.76
N GLY A 189 22.21 -5.79 10.86
CA GLY A 189 21.49 -6.77 11.68
C GLY A 189 20.21 -6.19 12.30
N THR A 190 19.16 -7.02 12.37
CA THR A 190 17.82 -6.62 12.83
C THR A 190 17.83 -5.90 14.19
N ASP A 191 18.62 -6.37 15.16
CA ASP A 191 18.67 -5.75 16.49
C ASP A 191 19.22 -4.31 16.45
N ALA A 192 20.30 -4.09 15.70
CA ALA A 192 20.87 -2.75 15.55
C ALA A 192 19.92 -1.80 14.80
N VAL A 193 19.19 -2.32 13.80
CA VAL A 193 18.17 -1.54 13.09
C VAL A 193 17.03 -1.16 14.03
N LEU A 194 16.51 -2.09 14.82
CA LEU A 194 15.42 -1.81 15.76
C LEU A 194 15.85 -0.81 16.84
N GLU A 195 17.07 -0.93 17.38
CA GLU A 195 17.63 0.05 18.32
C GLU A 195 17.74 1.45 17.70
N GLN A 196 18.18 1.55 16.45
CA GLN A 196 18.25 2.82 15.72
C GLN A 196 16.87 3.44 15.51
N ILE A 197 15.87 2.63 15.17
CA ILE A 197 14.49 3.10 14.98
C ILE A 197 13.93 3.62 16.30
N GLU A 198 14.08 2.84 17.38
CA GLU A 198 13.63 3.17 18.73
C GLU A 198 14.24 4.49 19.23
N ALA A 199 15.53 4.70 18.98
CA ALA A 199 16.23 5.94 19.36
C ALA A 199 15.70 7.21 18.68
N GLY A 200 14.92 7.08 17.59
CA GLY A 200 14.29 8.22 16.92
C GLY A 200 13.03 8.73 17.60
N TRP A 201 12.44 7.96 18.52
CA TRP A 201 11.21 8.36 19.18
C TRP A 201 11.45 9.52 20.15
N PRO A 202 10.58 10.54 20.16
CA PRO A 202 10.69 11.63 21.10
C PRO A 202 10.50 11.10 22.53
N SER A 203 11.33 11.59 23.47
CA SER A 203 11.15 11.34 24.89
C SER A 203 9.75 11.79 25.32
N SER A 204 8.99 10.90 25.97
CA SER A 204 7.67 11.18 26.54
C SER A 204 7.69 12.30 27.58
#